data_AF-A0A9D9MHM4-F1
#
_entry.id   AF-A0A9D9MHM4-F1
#
_cell.length_a   1.000
_cell.length_b   1.000
_cell.length_c   1.000
_cell.angle_alpha   90.00
_cell.angle_beta   90.00
_cell.angle_gamma   90.00
#
_symmetry.space_group_name_H-M   'P 1'
#
loop_
_entity.id
_entity.type
_entity.pdbx_description
1 polymer ?
#
loop_
_entity_poly.entity_id
_entity_poly.type
_entity_poly.pdbx_seq_one_letter_code
_entity_poly.pdbx_strand_id
1 'polypeptide(L)'
;MRLLALAAMLAASTGALAQVAFAPAGARAVLTVEYAYKSEGRVADKYDSREWRVLRSASLTSELAAAKPTELSSVNAPDAAQAAKTQRAVAQGEAIAAHLGTSAAGLQAAAEKCGDDEACLQKFAMQLAATGAARPKEQTQRLARETGEALKPGALRYQLWKATLQKGSYSVSEDVRIVHADPICMSLPGARCHRSEERRGSGALVPAGSRPIDLAGFAHAELDAQKNTLSLRLPIPLGVLPYTETIVTDEPKGTHDHEPPRGPVRRELDFRALRDIAPFTVPLQGGWKSQSGEFSVKLKGERDEGGTLAVRWRFAAP
;
A
#
# COMPACT_ATOMS: atom_id res chain seq x y z
N MET A 1 -54.65 -5.01 45.69
CA MET A 1 -53.44 -4.41 45.10
C MET A 1 -53.00 -5.26 43.92
N ARG A 2 -52.96 -4.65 42.73
CA ARG A 2 -52.57 -5.27 41.45
C ARG A 2 -51.05 -5.32 41.36
N LEU A 3 -50.48 -6.47 40.99
CA LEU A 3 -49.10 -6.57 40.52
C LEU A 3 -49.12 -7.37 39.21
N LEU A 4 -49.03 -6.65 38.09
CA LEU A 4 -48.76 -7.20 36.76
C LEU A 4 -47.26 -7.52 36.68
N ALA A 5 -46.92 -8.77 36.40
CA ALA A 5 -45.58 -9.17 36.01
C ALA A 5 -45.44 -8.99 34.49
N LEU A 6 -44.62 -8.02 34.07
CA LEU A 6 -44.23 -7.82 32.68
C LEU A 6 -43.11 -8.81 32.33
N ALA A 7 -43.40 -9.78 31.45
CA ALA A 7 -42.39 -10.63 30.84
C ALA A 7 -41.65 -9.84 29.75
N ALA A 8 -40.44 -9.37 30.05
CA ALA A 8 -39.53 -8.80 29.06
C ALA A 8 -38.96 -9.95 28.22
N MET A 9 -39.49 -10.12 27.00
CA MET A 9 -38.83 -10.92 25.97
C MET A 9 -37.49 -10.27 25.63
N LEU A 10 -36.40 -10.87 26.09
CA LEU A 10 -35.06 -10.67 25.57
C LEU A 10 -35.04 -11.18 24.12
N ALA A 11 -35.39 -10.31 23.18
CA ALA A 11 -35.03 -10.49 21.78
C ALA A 11 -33.51 -10.40 21.70
N ALA A 12 -32.85 -11.55 21.73
CA ALA A 12 -31.46 -11.67 21.31
C ALA A 12 -31.37 -11.18 19.87
N SER A 13 -30.88 -9.96 19.68
CA SER A 13 -30.46 -9.47 18.38
C SER A 13 -29.27 -10.32 17.93
N THR A 14 -29.54 -11.44 17.28
CA THR A 14 -28.59 -12.06 16.36
C THR A 14 -28.26 -10.98 15.34
N GLY A 15 -27.12 -10.33 15.52
CA GLY A 15 -26.59 -9.37 14.56
C GLY A 15 -26.42 -10.10 13.24
N ALA A 16 -27.39 -9.94 12.34
CA ALA A 16 -27.17 -10.23 10.95
C ALA A 16 -25.98 -9.37 10.52
N LEU A 17 -24.85 -10.01 10.22
CA LEU A 17 -23.73 -9.36 9.56
C LEU A 17 -24.31 -8.75 8.29
N ALA A 18 -24.54 -7.43 8.31
CA ALA A 18 -24.97 -6.71 7.14
C ALA A 18 -23.98 -7.05 6.02
N GLN A 19 -24.46 -7.63 4.93
CA GLN A 19 -23.64 -7.86 3.74
C GLN A 19 -22.94 -6.55 3.43
N VAL A 20 -21.62 -6.56 3.46
CA VAL A 20 -20.81 -5.40 3.14
C VAL A 20 -21.13 -4.99 1.71
N ALA A 21 -21.88 -3.90 1.55
CA ALA A 21 -22.24 -3.39 0.24
C ALA A 21 -20.99 -2.78 -0.39
N PHE A 22 -20.52 -3.41 -1.47
CA PHE A 22 -19.45 -2.86 -2.31
C PHE A 22 -19.91 -1.60 -3.02
N ALA A 23 -18.96 -0.72 -3.33
CA ALA A 23 -19.24 0.44 -4.17
C ALA A 23 -19.42 0.04 -5.65
N PRO A 24 -20.15 0.83 -6.45
CA PRO A 24 -20.16 0.64 -7.89
C PRO A 24 -18.74 0.84 -8.46
N ALA A 25 -18.40 0.09 -9.51
CA ALA A 25 -17.12 0.27 -10.20
C ALA A 25 -16.98 1.72 -10.71
N GLY A 26 -15.79 2.29 -10.56
CA GLY A 26 -15.52 3.70 -10.86
C GLY A 26 -15.95 4.69 -9.79
N ALA A 27 -16.56 4.25 -8.68
CA ALA A 27 -16.77 5.10 -7.51
C ALA A 27 -15.43 5.69 -7.04
N ARG A 28 -15.46 6.95 -6.60
CA ARG A 28 -14.26 7.67 -6.18
C ARG A 28 -14.11 7.65 -4.68
N ALA A 29 -12.90 7.40 -4.20
CA ALA A 29 -12.52 7.56 -2.80
C ALA A 29 -11.28 8.46 -2.69
N VAL A 30 -10.98 8.89 -1.48
CA VAL A 30 -9.81 9.72 -1.18
C VAL A 30 -8.98 9.04 -0.10
N LEU A 31 -7.67 8.91 -0.37
CA LEU A 31 -6.68 8.47 0.59
C LEU A 31 -5.72 9.63 0.87
N THR A 32 -5.79 10.19 2.08
CA THR A 32 -4.94 11.27 2.55
C THR A 32 -3.89 10.73 3.50
N VAL A 33 -2.65 11.20 3.38
CA VAL A 33 -1.53 10.83 4.25
C VAL A 33 -0.70 12.05 4.62
N GLU A 34 -0.31 12.12 5.88
CA GLU A 34 0.65 13.08 6.41
C GLU A 34 1.86 12.31 6.95
N TYR A 35 3.02 12.68 6.44
CA TYR A 35 4.32 12.23 6.89
C TYR A 35 5.02 13.36 7.65
N ALA A 36 5.50 13.08 8.85
CA ALA A 36 6.31 14.00 9.63
C ALA A 36 7.54 13.27 10.17
N TYR A 37 8.69 13.52 9.56
CA TYR A 37 9.97 13.04 10.04
C TYR A 37 10.63 14.08 10.94
N LYS A 38 11.00 13.65 12.14
CA LYS A 38 11.74 14.44 13.11
C LYS A 38 12.99 13.70 13.56
N SER A 39 14.14 14.37 13.50
CA SER A 39 15.38 13.96 14.16
C SER A 39 15.99 15.17 14.83
N GLU A 40 16.27 15.08 16.12
CA GLU A 40 16.94 16.14 16.86
C GLU A 40 17.92 15.51 17.84
N GLY A 41 19.07 16.14 18.01
CA GLY A 41 20.09 15.60 18.89
C GLY A 41 21.33 16.46 18.97
N ARG A 42 22.20 16.07 19.89
CA ARG A 42 23.51 16.66 20.07
C ARG A 42 24.49 15.58 20.49
N VAL A 43 25.62 15.55 19.81
CA VAL A 43 26.80 14.78 20.22
C VAL A 43 27.91 15.79 20.52
N ALA A 44 28.62 15.60 21.61
CA ALA A 44 29.77 16.43 21.95
C ALA A 44 30.79 15.63 22.74
N ASP A 45 32.06 15.92 22.50
CA ASP A 45 33.17 15.50 23.34
C ASP A 45 34.04 16.72 23.74
N LYS A 46 35.27 16.47 24.20
CA LYS A 46 36.20 17.54 24.61
C LYS A 46 36.61 18.44 23.43
N TYR A 47 36.58 17.92 22.23
CA TYR A 47 37.09 18.57 21.03
C TYR A 47 35.97 19.06 20.12
N ASP A 48 34.97 18.23 19.91
CA ASP A 48 34.00 18.43 18.86
C ASP A 48 32.58 18.45 19.42
N SER A 49 31.70 19.19 18.75
CA SER A 49 30.26 19.11 19.00
C SER A 49 29.49 19.24 17.70
N ARG A 50 28.39 18.49 17.63
CA ARG A 50 27.45 18.51 16.53
C ARG A 50 26.05 18.50 17.10
N GLU A 51 25.28 19.52 16.80
CA GLU A 51 23.87 19.64 17.14
C GLU A 51 23.07 19.68 15.85
N TRP A 52 21.96 18.95 15.80
CA TRP A 52 21.09 18.92 14.63
C TRP A 52 19.63 18.99 15.01
N ARG A 53 18.86 19.59 14.11
CA ARG A 53 17.40 19.59 14.12
C ARG A 53 16.92 19.41 12.69
N VAL A 54 16.23 18.31 12.45
CA VAL A 54 15.71 17.93 11.13
C VAL A 54 14.21 17.76 11.25
N LEU A 55 13.48 18.55 10.48
CA LEU A 55 12.05 18.40 10.27
C LEU A 55 11.80 18.28 8.77
N ARG A 56 11.18 17.17 8.36
CA ARG A 56 10.70 16.98 6.99
C ARG A 56 9.24 16.60 7.07
N SER A 57 8.39 17.24 6.30
CA SER A 57 6.98 16.88 6.22
C SER A 57 6.52 16.76 4.78
N ALA A 58 5.54 15.89 4.57
CA ALA A 58 4.85 15.74 3.30
C ALA A 58 3.37 15.45 3.57
N SER A 59 2.48 16.15 2.88
CA SER A 59 1.04 15.89 2.90
C SER A 59 0.62 15.49 1.50
N LEU A 60 -0.02 14.33 1.37
CA LEU A 60 -0.46 13.77 0.11
C LEU A 60 -1.94 13.44 0.15
N THR A 61 -2.60 13.63 -0.98
CA THR A 61 -3.97 13.21 -1.24
C THR A 61 -3.98 12.45 -2.55
N SER A 62 -4.44 11.20 -2.50
CA SER A 62 -4.67 10.39 -3.68
C SER A 62 -6.16 10.16 -3.89
N GLU A 63 -6.63 10.43 -5.11
CA GLU A 63 -7.96 10.00 -5.54
C GLU A 63 -7.86 8.55 -6.01
N LEU A 64 -8.77 7.72 -5.53
CA LEU A 64 -8.85 6.30 -5.85
C LEU A 64 -10.14 6.00 -6.62
N ALA A 65 -10.10 5.03 -7.54
CA ALA A 65 -11.27 4.50 -8.22
C ALA A 65 -11.51 3.03 -7.85
N ALA A 66 -12.76 2.69 -7.55
CA ALA A 66 -13.19 1.33 -7.25
C ALA A 66 -13.10 0.43 -8.49
N ALA A 67 -12.46 -0.71 -8.35
CA ALA A 67 -12.57 -1.82 -9.30
C ALA A 67 -13.86 -2.62 -9.05
N LYS A 68 -14.21 -3.49 -10.00
CA LYS A 68 -15.24 -4.51 -9.79
C LYS A 68 -14.83 -5.42 -8.61
N PRO A 69 -15.75 -5.80 -7.72
CA PRO A 69 -15.42 -6.74 -6.67
C PRO A 69 -14.96 -8.09 -7.23
N THR A 70 -14.11 -8.79 -6.49
CA THR A 70 -13.49 -10.07 -6.88
C THR A 70 -13.57 -11.10 -5.76
N GLU A 71 -13.44 -12.38 -6.09
CA GLU A 71 -13.35 -13.47 -5.11
C GLU A 71 -11.97 -13.57 -4.45
N LEU A 72 -10.94 -13.14 -5.18
CA LEU A 72 -9.54 -13.21 -4.77
C LEU A 72 -8.99 -11.82 -4.54
N SER A 73 -8.08 -11.73 -3.58
CA SER A 73 -7.31 -10.52 -3.33
C SER A 73 -6.39 -10.25 -4.51
N SER A 74 -6.25 -8.96 -4.86
CA SER A 74 -5.29 -8.46 -5.84
C SER A 74 -3.97 -8.03 -5.20
N VAL A 75 -3.91 -7.92 -3.87
CA VAL A 75 -2.76 -7.35 -3.15
C VAL A 75 -2.14 -8.29 -2.11
N ASN A 76 -2.93 -9.24 -1.61
CA ASN A 76 -2.50 -10.25 -0.65
C ASN A 76 -2.41 -11.62 -1.31
N ALA A 77 -1.51 -12.46 -0.80
CA ALA A 77 -1.49 -13.86 -1.17
C ALA A 77 -2.82 -14.55 -0.77
N PRO A 78 -3.25 -15.59 -1.52
CA PRO A 78 -4.44 -16.37 -1.16
C PRO A 78 -4.29 -16.93 0.26
N ASP A 79 -5.35 -16.81 1.06
CA ASP A 79 -5.38 -17.47 2.37
C ASP A 79 -5.54 -19.00 2.21
N ALA A 80 -5.33 -19.75 3.30
CA ALA A 80 -5.35 -21.21 3.26
C ALA A 80 -6.66 -21.79 2.69
N ALA A 81 -7.80 -21.13 2.93
CA ALA A 81 -9.08 -21.55 2.40
C ALA A 81 -9.18 -21.30 0.89
N GLN A 82 -8.68 -20.15 0.41
CA GLN A 82 -8.60 -19.85 -1.02
C GLN A 82 -7.61 -20.78 -1.74
N ALA A 83 -6.41 -20.99 -1.17
CA ALA A 83 -5.42 -21.92 -1.70
C ALA A 83 -5.97 -23.34 -1.78
N ALA A 84 -6.68 -23.82 -0.75
CA ALA A 84 -7.34 -25.12 -0.76
C ALA A 84 -8.47 -25.20 -1.80
N LYS A 85 -9.27 -24.14 -1.98
CA LYS A 85 -10.29 -24.08 -3.04
C LYS A 85 -9.64 -24.16 -4.43
N THR A 86 -8.59 -23.39 -4.68
CA THR A 86 -7.86 -23.42 -5.95
C THR A 86 -7.20 -24.77 -6.19
N GLN A 87 -6.56 -25.37 -5.18
CA GLN A 87 -5.98 -26.71 -5.30
C GLN A 87 -7.03 -27.78 -5.58
N ARG A 88 -8.21 -27.70 -4.92
CA ARG A 88 -9.34 -28.60 -5.23
C ARG A 88 -9.85 -28.40 -6.65
N ALA A 89 -9.99 -27.17 -7.12
CA ALA A 89 -10.40 -26.87 -8.48
C ALA A 89 -9.38 -27.40 -9.51
N VAL A 90 -8.07 -27.26 -9.24
CA VAL A 90 -7.00 -27.82 -10.09
C VAL A 90 -7.05 -29.35 -10.10
N ALA A 91 -7.11 -29.99 -8.93
CA ALA A 91 -7.18 -31.45 -8.82
C ALA A 91 -8.46 -32.02 -9.47
N GLN A 92 -9.58 -31.31 -9.37
CA GLN A 92 -10.81 -31.65 -10.08
C GLN A 92 -10.65 -31.46 -11.59
N GLY A 93 -10.04 -30.36 -12.03
CA GLY A 93 -9.71 -30.12 -13.45
C GLY A 93 -8.83 -31.22 -14.04
N GLU A 94 -7.78 -31.65 -13.32
CA GLU A 94 -6.91 -32.76 -13.70
C GLU A 94 -7.66 -34.10 -13.72
N ALA A 95 -8.50 -34.36 -12.71
CA ALA A 95 -9.34 -35.56 -12.68
C ALA A 95 -10.33 -35.59 -13.86
N ILE A 96 -10.90 -34.44 -14.23
CA ILE A 96 -11.78 -34.30 -15.40
C ILE A 96 -10.99 -34.54 -16.69
N ALA A 97 -9.80 -33.93 -16.83
CA ALA A 97 -8.94 -34.11 -18.00
C ALA A 97 -8.53 -35.59 -18.19
N ALA A 98 -8.17 -36.27 -17.09
CA ALA A 98 -7.89 -37.71 -17.08
C ALA A 98 -9.15 -38.55 -17.38
N HIS A 99 -10.32 -38.14 -16.90
CA HIS A 99 -11.59 -38.86 -17.10
C HIS A 99 -12.15 -38.74 -18.52
N LEU A 100 -12.00 -37.58 -19.16
CA LEU A 100 -12.52 -37.31 -20.50
C LEU A 100 -11.63 -37.87 -21.61
N GLY A 101 -10.39 -38.26 -21.31
CA GLY A 101 -9.46 -38.83 -22.30
C GLY A 101 -9.10 -37.86 -23.44
N THR A 102 -9.51 -36.60 -23.35
CA THR A 102 -9.19 -35.55 -24.32
C THR A 102 -7.77 -35.06 -24.08
N SER A 103 -6.88 -35.39 -25.02
CA SER A 103 -5.64 -34.66 -25.25
C SER A 103 -5.93 -33.15 -25.39
N ALA A 104 -4.97 -32.29 -25.07
CA ALA A 104 -5.01 -30.82 -25.19
C ALA A 104 -5.77 -30.26 -26.42
N ALA A 105 -5.81 -30.99 -27.53
CA ALA A 105 -6.61 -30.71 -28.73
C ALA A 105 -8.12 -30.49 -28.49
N GLY A 106 -8.75 -31.21 -27.55
CA GLY A 106 -10.20 -31.04 -27.26
C GLY A 106 -10.52 -29.75 -26.51
N LEU A 107 -9.62 -29.32 -25.61
CA LEU A 107 -9.69 -28.05 -24.90
C LEU A 107 -9.35 -26.88 -25.82
N GLN A 108 -8.41 -27.07 -26.75
CA GLN A 108 -8.03 -26.07 -27.74
C GLN A 108 -9.16 -25.82 -28.76
N ALA A 109 -9.87 -26.87 -29.19
CA ALA A 109 -11.06 -26.74 -30.02
C ALA A 109 -12.25 -26.07 -29.28
N ALA A 110 -12.35 -26.24 -27.95
CA ALA A 110 -13.34 -25.55 -27.12
C ALA A 110 -13.05 -24.06 -27.01
N ALA A 111 -11.78 -23.70 -26.77
CA ALA A 111 -11.31 -22.32 -26.71
C ALA A 111 -11.49 -21.60 -28.06
N GLU A 112 -11.22 -22.27 -29.19
CA GLU A 112 -11.42 -21.72 -30.53
C GLU A 112 -12.90 -21.54 -30.91
N LYS A 113 -13.81 -22.41 -30.44
CA LYS A 113 -15.25 -22.31 -30.73
C LYS A 113 -16.03 -21.39 -29.79
N CYS A 114 -15.67 -21.38 -28.51
CA CYS A 114 -16.45 -20.71 -27.47
C CYS A 114 -15.78 -19.45 -26.91
N GLY A 115 -14.47 -19.25 -27.12
CA GLY A 115 -13.73 -18.17 -26.46
C GLY A 115 -13.90 -18.22 -24.94
N ASP A 116 -14.20 -17.06 -24.33
CA ASP A 116 -14.48 -16.92 -22.89
C ASP A 116 -15.99 -17.05 -22.55
N ASP A 117 -16.84 -17.52 -23.46
CA ASP A 117 -18.29 -17.67 -23.21
C ASP A 117 -18.57 -18.91 -22.34
N GLU A 118 -18.84 -18.66 -21.05
CA GLU A 118 -19.14 -19.67 -20.03
C GLU A 118 -20.29 -20.62 -20.41
N ALA A 119 -21.35 -20.12 -21.05
CA ALA A 119 -22.50 -20.95 -21.41
C ALA A 119 -22.16 -21.91 -22.56
N CYS A 120 -21.31 -21.45 -23.49
CA CYS A 120 -20.80 -22.26 -24.59
C CYS A 120 -19.85 -23.35 -24.09
N LEU A 121 -18.91 -23.00 -23.21
CA LEU A 121 -17.98 -23.95 -22.58
C LEU A 121 -18.71 -25.03 -21.77
N GLN A 122 -19.73 -24.64 -21.00
CA GLN A 122 -20.54 -25.57 -20.22
C GLN A 122 -21.31 -26.56 -21.11
N LYS A 123 -21.88 -26.08 -22.22
CA LYS A 123 -22.61 -26.92 -23.18
C LYS A 123 -21.67 -27.88 -23.93
N PHE A 124 -20.46 -27.41 -24.24
CA PHE A 124 -19.42 -28.24 -24.87
C PHE A 124 -18.91 -29.33 -23.94
N ALA A 125 -18.64 -29.01 -22.67
CA ALA A 125 -18.28 -29.99 -21.64
C ALA A 125 -19.36 -31.07 -21.45
N MET A 126 -20.64 -30.67 -21.49
CA MET A 126 -21.78 -31.60 -21.44
C MET A 126 -21.87 -32.49 -22.69
N GLN A 127 -21.60 -31.96 -23.89
CA GLN A 127 -21.56 -32.74 -25.12
C GLN A 127 -20.40 -33.76 -25.13
N LEU A 128 -19.24 -33.37 -24.61
CA LEU A 128 -18.06 -34.23 -24.51
C LEU A 128 -18.25 -35.35 -23.47
N ALA A 129 -18.91 -35.05 -22.36
CA ALA A 129 -19.35 -36.05 -21.40
C ALA A 129 -20.37 -37.04 -21.99
N ALA A 130 -21.15 -36.63 -23.00
CA ALA A 130 -22.11 -37.48 -23.70
C ALA A 130 -21.47 -38.37 -24.79
N THR A 131 -20.37 -37.93 -25.42
CA THR A 131 -19.66 -38.69 -26.47
C THR A 131 -18.57 -39.62 -25.96
N GLY A 132 -18.11 -39.46 -24.71
CA GLY A 132 -17.23 -40.40 -23.99
C GLY A 132 -17.91 -41.72 -23.58
N ALA A 133 -18.66 -42.31 -24.51
CA ALA A 133 -19.53 -43.46 -24.34
C ALA A 133 -18.74 -44.77 -24.15
N ALA A 134 -18.29 -45.02 -22.92
CA ALA A 134 -17.96 -46.36 -22.44
C ALA A 134 -18.02 -46.47 -20.90
N ARG A 135 -18.78 -45.62 -20.20
CA ARG A 135 -18.79 -45.61 -18.72
C ARG A 135 -20.19 -45.43 -18.12
N PRO A 136 -20.41 -45.89 -16.87
CA PRO A 136 -21.73 -45.86 -16.22
C PRO A 136 -22.26 -44.43 -16.07
N LYS A 137 -23.55 -44.22 -16.43
CA LYS A 137 -24.24 -42.92 -16.36
C LYS A 137 -24.09 -42.20 -15.02
N GLU A 138 -24.09 -42.93 -13.91
CA GLU A 138 -23.95 -42.37 -12.56
C GLU A 138 -22.60 -41.67 -12.37
N GLN A 139 -21.52 -42.23 -12.92
CA GLN A 139 -20.18 -41.67 -12.77
C GLN A 139 -20.04 -40.38 -13.58
N THR A 140 -20.62 -40.33 -14.78
CA THR A 140 -20.66 -39.13 -15.62
C THR A 140 -21.53 -38.02 -15.01
N GLN A 141 -22.68 -38.37 -14.42
CA GLN A 141 -23.56 -37.41 -13.75
C GLN A 141 -22.93 -36.85 -12.46
N ARG A 142 -22.23 -37.69 -11.70
CA ARG A 142 -21.49 -37.27 -10.52
C ARG A 142 -20.36 -36.31 -10.88
N LEU A 143 -19.56 -36.63 -11.90
CA LEU A 143 -18.52 -35.72 -12.39
C LEU A 143 -19.12 -34.39 -12.87
N ALA A 144 -20.20 -34.42 -13.66
CA ALA A 144 -20.85 -33.20 -14.13
C ALA A 144 -21.35 -32.31 -12.98
N ARG A 145 -21.87 -32.90 -11.90
CA ARG A 145 -22.24 -32.17 -10.67
C ARG A 145 -21.03 -31.60 -9.95
N GLU A 146 -19.99 -32.40 -9.74
CA GLU A 146 -18.77 -31.97 -9.06
C GLU A 146 -18.04 -30.86 -9.84
N THR A 147 -17.97 -30.97 -11.17
CA THR A 147 -17.47 -29.91 -12.06
C THR A 147 -18.34 -28.66 -12.00
N GLY A 148 -19.66 -28.82 -12.04
CA GLY A 148 -20.59 -27.71 -11.92
C GLY A 148 -20.53 -27.02 -10.55
N GLU A 149 -20.16 -27.73 -9.49
CA GLU A 149 -19.92 -27.14 -8.17
C GLU A 149 -18.54 -26.47 -8.06
N ALA A 150 -17.52 -27.04 -8.69
CA ALA A 150 -16.17 -26.50 -8.74
C ALA A 150 -16.08 -25.17 -9.51
N LEU A 151 -16.88 -25.06 -10.59
CA LEU A 151 -16.93 -23.90 -11.48
C LEU A 151 -17.92 -22.82 -11.02
N LYS A 152 -18.68 -23.03 -9.94
CA LYS A 152 -19.54 -21.97 -9.40
C LYS A 152 -18.68 -20.79 -8.93
N PRO A 153 -18.97 -19.56 -9.41
CA PRO A 153 -18.37 -18.36 -8.85
C PRO A 153 -18.59 -18.33 -7.34
N GLY A 154 -17.50 -18.18 -6.59
CA GLY A 154 -17.56 -17.89 -5.17
C GLY A 154 -18.19 -16.53 -4.89
N ALA A 155 -18.55 -16.31 -3.63
CA ALA A 155 -19.05 -15.01 -3.20
C ALA A 155 -17.96 -13.93 -3.39
N LEU A 156 -18.36 -12.80 -3.97
CA LEU A 156 -17.50 -11.60 -4.06
C LEU A 156 -17.08 -11.18 -2.65
N ARG A 157 -15.78 -10.97 -2.47
CA ARG A 157 -15.17 -10.74 -1.15
C ARG A 157 -14.31 -9.49 -1.11
N TYR A 158 -13.59 -9.22 -2.19
CA TYR A 158 -12.63 -8.13 -2.23
C TYR A 158 -13.11 -6.99 -3.10
N GLN A 159 -12.78 -5.76 -2.74
CA GLN A 159 -12.88 -4.62 -3.64
C GLN A 159 -11.62 -3.77 -3.55
N LEU A 160 -10.92 -3.68 -4.68
CA LEU A 160 -9.72 -2.88 -4.82
C LEU A 160 -10.05 -1.45 -5.24
N TRP A 161 -9.36 -0.49 -4.65
CA TRP A 161 -9.40 0.93 -4.97
C TRP A 161 -8.01 1.35 -5.41
N LYS A 162 -7.86 1.74 -6.69
CA LYS A 162 -6.56 2.08 -7.28
C LYS A 162 -6.43 3.59 -7.44
N ALA A 163 -5.25 4.13 -7.16
CA ALA A 163 -4.98 5.54 -7.36
C ALA A 163 -5.08 5.96 -8.82
N THR A 164 -5.82 7.03 -9.08
CA THR A 164 -5.98 7.66 -10.39
C THR A 164 -5.32 9.03 -10.44
N LEU A 165 -5.25 9.72 -9.30
CA LEU A 165 -4.60 11.02 -9.16
C LEU A 165 -3.89 11.11 -7.82
N GLN A 166 -2.81 11.88 -7.76
CA GLN A 166 -2.11 12.22 -6.53
C GLN A 166 -1.69 13.70 -6.59
N LYS A 167 -1.89 14.39 -5.47
CA LYS A 167 -1.41 15.74 -5.24
C LYS A 167 -0.86 15.85 -3.83
N GLY A 168 -0.09 16.89 -3.56
CA GLY A 168 0.45 17.10 -2.23
C GLY A 168 1.49 18.20 -2.17
N SER A 169 2.00 18.44 -0.98
CA SER A 169 3.05 19.39 -0.70
C SER A 169 4.07 18.82 0.27
N TYR A 170 5.24 19.43 0.31
CA TYR A 170 6.30 19.08 1.25
C TYR A 170 6.92 20.32 1.87
N SER A 171 7.60 20.11 3.01
CA SER A 171 8.45 21.06 3.67
C SER A 171 9.71 20.37 4.22
N VAL A 172 10.85 21.04 4.09
CA VAL A 172 12.16 20.65 4.59
C VAL A 172 12.69 21.82 5.41
N SER A 173 13.01 21.55 6.67
CA SER A 173 13.61 22.50 7.60
C SER A 173 14.66 21.76 8.43
N GLU A 174 15.93 21.93 8.05
CA GLU A 174 17.05 21.31 8.74
C GLU A 174 18.08 22.35 9.15
N ASP A 175 18.58 22.20 10.36
CA ASP A 175 19.64 23.01 10.94
C ASP A 175 20.68 22.07 11.54
N VAL A 176 21.93 22.28 11.17
CA VAL A 176 23.07 21.56 11.73
C VAL A 176 24.11 22.59 12.16
N ARG A 177 24.61 22.45 13.38
CA ARG A 177 25.73 23.24 13.91
C ARG A 177 26.84 22.30 14.30
N ILE A 178 28.02 22.57 13.79
CA ILE A 178 29.24 21.79 14.03
C ILE A 178 30.29 22.74 14.58
N VAL A 179 30.96 22.29 15.63
CA VAL A 179 32.17 22.89 16.18
C VAL A 179 33.20 21.77 16.25
N HIS A 180 34.41 22.01 15.78
CA HIS A 180 35.50 21.04 15.91
C HIS A 180 36.83 21.73 16.21
N ALA A 181 37.75 21.05 16.90
CA ALA A 181 39.15 21.45 16.89
C ALA A 181 39.95 20.58 15.95
N ASP A 182 40.13 21.09 14.75
CA ASP A 182 41.21 20.68 13.89
C ASP A 182 42.43 21.62 14.08
N PRO A 183 43.68 21.11 14.02
CA PRO A 183 44.87 21.96 14.01
C PRO A 183 44.84 23.11 13.00
N ILE A 184 44.10 22.99 11.90
CA ILE A 184 43.91 24.07 10.92
C ILE A 184 43.17 25.27 11.53
N CYS A 185 42.35 25.06 12.56
CA CYS A 185 41.54 26.06 13.25
C CYS A 185 42.31 26.85 14.32
N MET A 186 43.60 26.55 14.57
CA MET A 186 44.37 27.13 15.67
C MET A 186 44.52 28.66 15.61
N SER A 187 44.33 29.26 14.44
CA SER A 187 44.35 30.72 14.24
C SER A 187 43.02 31.42 14.57
N LEU A 188 41.94 30.66 14.81
CA LEU A 188 40.62 31.18 15.10
C LEU A 188 40.39 31.35 16.61
N PRO A 189 39.42 32.20 17.03
CA PRO A 189 39.06 32.35 18.43
C PRO A 189 38.76 31.02 19.11
N GLY A 190 39.43 30.75 20.22
CA GLY A 190 39.28 29.50 20.97
C GLY A 190 39.87 28.26 20.30
N ALA A 191 40.63 28.42 19.20
CA ALA A 191 41.20 27.34 18.41
C ALA A 191 40.16 26.30 17.92
N ARG A 192 38.96 26.79 17.56
CA ARG A 192 37.85 25.99 17.03
C ARG A 192 37.38 26.56 15.70
N CYS A 193 36.98 25.67 14.80
CA CYS A 193 36.18 26.03 13.64
C CYS A 193 34.70 25.81 13.92
N HIS A 194 33.86 26.61 13.26
CA HIS A 194 32.42 26.59 13.30
C HIS A 194 31.87 26.40 11.90
N ARG A 195 30.84 25.57 11.81
CA ARG A 195 30.10 25.34 10.58
C ARG A 195 28.63 25.23 10.90
N SER A 196 27.83 26.03 10.22
CA SER A 196 26.37 25.97 10.25
C SER A 196 25.85 25.60 8.88
N GLU A 197 25.01 24.58 8.82
CA GLU A 197 24.32 24.16 7.61
C GLU A 197 22.82 24.35 7.81
N GLU A 198 22.22 25.12 6.91
CA GLU A 198 20.79 25.34 6.86
C GLU A 198 20.23 24.73 5.58
N ARG A 199 19.17 23.93 5.69
CA ARG A 199 18.43 23.41 4.54
C ARG A 199 16.97 23.80 4.65
N ARG A 200 16.48 24.49 3.62
CA ARG A 200 15.09 24.96 3.53
C ARG A 200 14.49 24.60 2.17
N GLY A 201 13.32 23.98 2.17
CA GLY A 201 12.62 23.67 0.93
C GLY A 201 11.13 23.52 1.17
N SER A 202 10.32 23.95 0.22
CA SER A 202 8.88 23.69 0.26
C SER A 202 8.32 23.78 -1.14
N GLY A 203 7.29 23.00 -1.43
CA GLY A 203 6.65 23.04 -2.74
C GLY A 203 5.60 21.98 -2.94
N ALA A 204 5.06 21.92 -4.16
CA ALA A 204 4.16 20.86 -4.58
C ALA A 204 4.93 19.57 -4.89
N LEU A 205 4.39 18.43 -4.47
CA LEU A 205 4.94 17.10 -4.73
C LEU A 205 4.66 16.60 -6.16
N VAL A 206 3.59 17.09 -6.76
CA VAL A 206 3.20 16.81 -8.14
C VAL A 206 2.96 18.18 -8.80
N PRO A 207 3.91 18.70 -9.59
CA PRO A 207 3.77 19.99 -10.25
C PRO A 207 2.57 20.02 -11.20
N ALA A 208 1.92 21.17 -11.34
CA ALA A 208 0.86 21.33 -12.33
C ALA A 208 1.40 21.04 -13.75
N GLY A 209 0.71 20.19 -14.51
CA GLY A 209 1.10 19.84 -15.89
C GLY A 209 2.09 18.69 -16.04
N SER A 210 2.49 18.01 -14.95
CA SER A 210 3.25 16.76 -15.07
C SER A 210 2.43 15.68 -15.79
N ARG A 211 3.11 14.88 -16.63
CA ARG A 211 2.47 13.76 -17.36
C ARG A 211 1.74 12.82 -16.39
N PRO A 212 0.63 12.20 -16.78
CA PRO A 212 -0.02 11.19 -15.97
C PRO A 212 0.99 10.08 -15.64
N ILE A 213 1.32 9.93 -14.37
CA ILE A 213 2.07 8.78 -13.88
C ILE A 213 1.02 7.70 -13.60
N ASP A 214 1.28 6.46 -13.99
CA ASP A 214 0.43 5.35 -13.54
C ASP A 214 0.60 5.18 -12.03
N LEU A 215 -0.38 5.66 -11.27
CA LEU A 215 -0.38 5.64 -9.82
C LEU A 215 -0.89 4.31 -9.25
N ALA A 216 -1.41 3.40 -10.08
CA ALA A 216 -2.07 2.18 -9.61
C ALA A 216 -1.15 1.28 -8.78
N GLY A 217 0.16 1.31 -9.04
CA GLY A 217 1.17 0.57 -8.25
C GLY A 217 1.65 1.29 -6.98
N PHE A 218 1.38 2.59 -6.83
CA PHE A 218 1.98 3.41 -5.78
C PHE A 218 1.05 3.64 -4.59
N ALA A 219 -0.26 3.72 -4.81
CA ALA A 219 -1.25 3.82 -3.74
C ALA A 219 -2.52 3.02 -4.06
N HIS A 220 -2.98 2.25 -3.09
CA HIS A 220 -4.22 1.50 -3.19
C HIS A 220 -4.82 1.18 -1.82
N ALA A 221 -6.11 0.86 -1.83
CA ALA A 221 -6.82 0.28 -0.70
C ALA A 221 -7.59 -0.96 -1.16
N GLU A 222 -7.50 -2.08 -0.46
CA GLU A 222 -8.32 -3.26 -0.74
C GLU A 222 -9.15 -3.64 0.48
N LEU A 223 -10.46 -3.63 0.29
CA LEU A 223 -11.42 -4.11 1.26
C LEU A 223 -11.49 -5.65 1.19
N ASP A 224 -11.35 -6.32 2.32
CA ASP A 224 -11.76 -7.73 2.50
C ASP A 224 -13.05 -7.74 3.32
N ALA A 225 -14.18 -7.93 2.65
CA ALA A 225 -15.51 -7.92 3.26
C ALA A 225 -15.75 -9.11 4.22
N GLN A 226 -15.04 -10.22 4.03
CA GLN A 226 -15.20 -11.39 4.89
C GLN A 226 -14.38 -11.25 6.18
N LYS A 227 -13.16 -10.72 6.09
CA LYS A 227 -12.29 -10.48 7.25
C LYS A 227 -12.57 -9.15 7.95
N ASN A 228 -13.38 -8.28 7.36
CA ASN A 228 -13.61 -6.91 7.83
C ASN A 228 -12.27 -6.16 8.02
N THR A 229 -11.44 -6.18 6.98
CA THR A 229 -10.14 -5.51 6.99
C THR A 229 -9.94 -4.63 5.77
N LEU A 230 -9.10 -3.60 5.90
CA LEU A 230 -8.63 -2.76 4.81
C LEU A 230 -7.12 -2.92 4.67
N SER A 231 -6.66 -3.41 3.52
CA SER A 231 -5.23 -3.44 3.17
C SER A 231 -4.86 -2.16 2.44
N LEU A 232 -3.78 -1.50 2.84
CA LEU A 232 -3.38 -0.17 2.39
C LEU A 232 -1.94 -0.17 1.89
N ARG A 233 -1.73 0.50 0.76
CA ARG A 233 -0.43 1.03 0.36
C ARG A 233 -0.55 2.53 0.25
N LEU A 234 0.22 3.25 1.07
CA LEU A 234 0.09 4.69 1.19
C LEU A 234 0.77 5.44 0.03
N PRO A 235 0.20 6.55 -0.46
CA PRO A 235 0.85 7.41 -1.44
C PRO A 235 2.16 7.97 -0.91
N ILE A 236 3.17 8.05 -1.79
CA ILE A 236 4.50 8.60 -1.49
C ILE A 236 4.92 9.63 -2.53
N PRO A 237 5.83 10.57 -2.19
CA PRO A 237 6.52 11.39 -3.17
C PRO A 237 7.23 10.53 -4.23
N LEU A 238 6.96 10.79 -5.51
CA LEU A 238 7.59 10.05 -6.62
C LEU A 238 8.82 10.76 -7.19
N GLY A 239 8.92 12.07 -7.00
CA GLY A 239 10.05 12.90 -7.42
C GLY A 239 11.02 13.21 -6.28
N VAL A 240 12.16 13.77 -6.64
CA VAL A 240 13.10 14.40 -5.71
C VAL A 240 12.57 15.78 -5.28
N LEU A 241 12.83 16.14 -4.03
CA LEU A 241 12.29 17.34 -3.40
C LEU A 241 13.35 18.45 -3.42
N PRO A 242 13.16 19.54 -4.19
CA PRO A 242 14.14 20.60 -4.21
C PRO A 242 14.21 21.33 -2.85
N TYR A 243 15.42 21.69 -2.45
CA TYR A 243 15.67 22.55 -1.30
C TYR A 243 16.88 23.44 -1.56
N THR A 244 17.03 24.48 -0.75
CA THR A 244 18.17 25.38 -0.73
C THR A 244 19.03 25.04 0.47
N GLU A 245 20.31 24.81 0.23
CA GLU A 245 21.34 24.60 1.22
C GLU A 245 22.18 25.86 1.37
N THR A 246 22.34 26.34 2.60
CA THR A 246 23.23 27.46 2.93
C THR A 246 24.23 26.96 3.96
N ILE A 247 25.52 27.09 3.64
CA ILE A 247 26.61 26.73 4.54
C ILE A 247 27.34 28.01 4.93
N VAL A 248 27.47 28.25 6.24
CA VAL A 248 28.27 29.33 6.81
C VAL A 248 29.36 28.69 7.65
N THR A 249 30.61 28.99 7.35
CA THR A 249 31.74 28.42 8.08
C THR A 249 32.93 29.38 8.11
N ASP A 250 33.69 29.31 9.21
CA ASP A 250 34.99 29.97 9.36
C ASP A 250 36.17 29.00 9.10
N GLU A 251 35.86 27.76 8.68
CA GLU A 251 36.85 26.73 8.34
C GLU A 251 37.86 27.25 7.30
N PRO A 252 39.16 27.20 7.59
CA PRO A 252 40.19 27.59 6.63
C PRO A 252 40.16 26.73 5.35
N LYS A 253 40.70 27.29 4.27
CA LYS A 253 40.85 26.55 3.01
C LYS A 253 41.69 25.30 3.20
N GLY A 254 41.26 24.18 2.61
CA GLY A 254 41.91 22.89 2.74
C GLY A 254 41.37 22.01 3.87
N THR A 255 40.39 22.47 4.66
CA THR A 255 39.69 21.64 5.66
C THR A 255 38.91 20.48 5.02
N HIS A 256 38.41 20.69 3.80
CA HIS A 256 37.68 19.67 3.01
C HIS A 256 38.29 19.54 1.62
N ASP A 257 38.16 18.35 1.01
CA ASP A 257 38.61 18.08 -0.37
C ASP A 257 38.03 19.05 -1.41
N HIS A 258 36.85 19.61 -1.11
CA HIS A 258 36.18 20.62 -1.90
C HIS A 258 35.80 21.82 -1.03
N GLU A 259 36.08 23.04 -1.51
CA GLU A 259 35.62 24.25 -0.83
C GLU A 259 34.08 24.22 -0.71
N PRO A 260 33.54 24.50 0.49
CA PRO A 260 32.10 24.64 0.65
C PRO A 260 31.56 25.69 -0.33
N PRO A 261 30.38 25.46 -0.94
CA PRO A 261 29.81 26.44 -1.84
C PRO A 261 29.58 27.77 -1.13
N ARG A 262 29.86 28.87 -1.84
CA ARG A 262 29.60 30.22 -1.32
C ARG A 262 28.16 30.60 -1.54
N GLY A 263 27.43 30.79 -0.44
CA GLY A 263 26.03 31.22 -0.46
C GLY A 263 25.04 30.08 -0.75
N PRO A 264 23.75 30.43 -0.98
CA PRO A 264 22.69 29.45 -1.12
C PRO A 264 22.83 28.62 -2.41
N VAL A 265 22.75 27.29 -2.29
CA VAL A 265 22.82 26.34 -3.40
C VAL A 265 21.55 25.49 -3.46
N ARG A 266 21.01 25.32 -4.66
CA ARG A 266 19.88 24.42 -4.89
C ARG A 266 20.34 22.96 -4.89
N ARG A 267 19.64 22.14 -4.13
CA ARG A 267 19.87 20.70 -3.98
C ARG A 267 18.55 19.95 -4.11
N GLU A 268 18.65 18.63 -4.13
CA GLU A 268 17.51 17.73 -4.27
C GLU A 268 17.57 16.66 -3.17
N LEU A 269 16.44 16.41 -2.52
CA LEU A 269 16.29 15.43 -1.46
C LEU A 269 15.44 14.27 -1.96
N ASP A 270 16.00 13.07 -1.96
CA ASP A 270 15.25 11.83 -2.18
C ASP A 270 14.76 11.27 -0.84
N PHE A 271 13.44 11.25 -0.63
CA PHE A 271 12.87 10.78 0.64
C PHE A 271 12.69 9.24 0.64
N ARG A 272 13.80 8.53 0.46
CA ARG A 272 13.84 7.06 0.28
C ARG A 272 13.11 6.28 1.35
N ALA A 273 13.20 6.72 2.61
CA ALA A 273 12.58 6.03 3.74
C ALA A 273 11.06 5.85 3.61
N LEU A 274 10.38 6.68 2.80
CA LEU A 274 8.95 6.51 2.53
C LEU A 274 8.67 5.30 1.62
N ARG A 275 9.60 4.92 0.75
CA ARG A 275 9.48 3.76 -0.16
C ARG A 275 9.57 2.42 0.60
N ASP A 276 10.20 2.43 1.77
CA ASP A 276 10.39 1.25 2.61
C ASP A 276 9.18 0.96 3.51
N ILE A 277 8.16 1.84 3.51
CA ILE A 277 6.91 1.59 4.21
C ILE A 277 6.17 0.47 3.48
N ALA A 278 6.19 -0.73 4.08
CA ALA A 278 5.47 -1.88 3.56
C ALA A 278 3.95 -1.63 3.55
N PRO A 279 3.20 -2.21 2.59
CA PRO A 279 1.76 -2.31 2.70
C PRO A 279 1.35 -2.95 4.02
N PHE A 280 0.24 -2.50 4.59
CA PHE A 280 -0.26 -2.99 5.88
C PHE A 280 -1.77 -3.17 5.86
N THR A 281 -2.28 -3.99 6.76
CA THR A 281 -3.71 -4.30 6.87
C THR A 281 -4.21 -3.88 8.24
N VAL A 282 -5.37 -3.22 8.26
CA VAL A 282 -6.04 -2.78 9.49
C VAL A 282 -7.44 -3.38 9.61
N PRO A 283 -7.92 -3.69 10.83
CA PRO A 283 -9.31 -4.03 11.04
C PRO A 283 -10.20 -2.79 10.80
N LEU A 284 -11.37 -3.01 10.22
CA LEU A 284 -12.35 -1.94 10.02
C LEU A 284 -12.93 -1.49 11.37
N GLN A 285 -12.97 -0.18 11.58
CA GLN A 285 -13.69 0.45 12.68
C GLN A 285 -15.07 0.89 12.17
N GLY A 286 -16.10 0.09 12.45
CA GLY A 286 -17.44 0.34 11.91
C GLY A 286 -17.55 0.01 10.42
N GLY A 287 -18.02 0.96 9.61
CA GLY A 287 -18.18 0.77 8.16
C GLY A 287 -16.89 1.02 7.36
N TRP A 288 -16.72 0.31 6.24
CA TRP A 288 -15.50 0.42 5.42
C TRP A 288 -15.28 1.78 4.77
N LYS A 289 -16.32 2.60 4.64
CA LYS A 289 -16.31 3.87 3.90
C LYS A 289 -15.43 4.96 4.54
N SER A 290 -15.14 4.88 5.83
CA SER A 290 -14.31 5.88 6.50
C SER A 290 -13.40 5.19 7.49
N GLN A 291 -12.10 5.14 7.18
CA GLN A 291 -11.08 4.52 8.01
C GLN A 291 -9.93 5.50 8.19
N SER A 292 -9.30 5.50 9.36
CA SER A 292 -8.14 6.33 9.64
C SER A 292 -7.26 5.68 10.69
N GLY A 293 -6.00 6.10 10.73
CA GLY A 293 -5.08 5.64 11.76
C GLY A 293 -3.79 6.41 11.73
N GLU A 294 -2.95 6.12 12.71
CA GLU A 294 -1.61 6.66 12.81
C GLU A 294 -0.63 5.61 13.31
N PHE A 295 0.61 5.70 12.86
CA PHE A 295 1.71 4.89 13.36
C PHE A 295 3.02 5.67 13.24
N SER A 296 4.08 5.14 13.85
CA SER A 296 5.42 5.73 13.76
C SER A 296 6.47 4.68 13.48
N VAL A 297 7.46 5.03 12.66
CA VAL A 297 8.59 4.18 12.29
C VAL A 297 9.88 4.87 12.71
N LYS A 298 10.76 4.15 13.41
CA LYS A 298 12.11 4.63 13.68
C LYS A 298 12.96 4.40 12.44
N LEU A 299 13.60 5.47 11.96
CA LEU A 299 14.51 5.41 10.83
C LEU A 299 15.94 5.48 11.35
N LYS A 300 16.81 4.62 10.82
CA LYS A 300 18.25 4.68 11.11
C LYS A 300 18.86 5.85 10.32
N GLY A 301 19.67 6.66 10.99
CA GLY A 301 20.53 7.66 10.36
C GLY A 301 21.92 7.11 10.10
N GLU A 302 22.71 7.78 9.25
CA GLU A 302 24.09 7.36 8.93
C GLU A 302 25.08 7.59 10.08
N ARG A 303 24.78 8.49 11.02
CA ARG A 303 25.68 8.93 12.11
C ARG A 303 24.95 9.17 13.44
N ASP A 304 24.16 8.19 13.89
CA ASP A 304 23.29 8.28 15.08
C ASP A 304 22.16 9.32 15.00
N GLU A 305 21.99 9.98 13.87
CA GLU A 305 20.92 10.94 13.57
C GLU A 305 19.57 10.27 13.28
N GLY A 306 19.38 9.04 13.79
CA GLY A 306 18.14 8.30 13.63
C GLY A 306 16.96 9.14 14.12
N GLY A 307 15.88 9.14 13.34
CA GLY A 307 14.70 9.94 13.61
C GLY A 307 13.45 9.10 13.71
N THR A 308 12.34 9.76 13.98
CA THR A 308 11.02 9.15 13.98
C THR A 308 10.21 9.73 12.83
N LEU A 309 9.67 8.84 12.00
CA LEU A 309 8.68 9.16 10.99
C LEU A 309 7.29 8.87 11.57
N ALA A 310 6.53 9.90 11.87
CA ALA A 310 5.11 9.79 12.18
C ALA A 310 4.29 9.79 10.88
N VAL A 311 3.33 8.87 10.79
CA VAL A 311 2.45 8.70 9.64
C VAL A 311 1.01 8.76 10.13
N ARG A 312 0.21 9.66 9.54
CA ARG A 312 -1.24 9.71 9.74
C ARG A 312 -1.93 9.48 8.41
N TRP A 313 -2.96 8.65 8.39
CA TRP A 313 -3.66 8.32 7.16
C TRP A 313 -5.18 8.34 7.36
N ARG A 314 -5.90 8.64 6.27
CA ARG A 314 -7.36 8.62 6.22
C ARG A 314 -7.83 8.15 4.85
N PHE A 315 -8.67 7.14 4.84
CA PHE A 315 -9.43 6.67 3.69
C PHE A 315 -10.89 7.10 3.83
N ALA A 316 -11.45 7.68 2.77
CA ALA A 316 -12.85 8.12 2.71
C ALA A 316 -13.48 7.77 1.35
N ALA A 317 -14.58 7.02 1.38
CA ALA A 317 -15.38 6.63 0.23
C ALA A 317 -16.84 7.08 0.42
N PRO A 318 -17.62 7.25 -0.67
CA PRO A 318 -19.02 7.67 -0.65
C PRO A 318 -19.93 6.62 -0.01
#